data_AF-A0A1Q7YGF4-F1
#
_entry.id   AF-A0A1Q7YGF4-F1
#
_cell.length_a   1.000
_cell.length_b   1.000
_cell.length_c   1.000
_cell.angle_alpha   90.00
_cell.angle_beta   90.00
_cell.angle_gamma   90.00
#
_symmetry.space_group_name_H-M   'P 1'
#
loop_
_entity.id
_entity.type
_entity.pdbx_description
1 polymer ?
#
loop_
_entity_poly.entity_id
_entity_poly.type
_entity_poly.pdbx_seq_one_letter_code
_entity_poly.pdbx_strand_id
1 'polypeptide(L)'
;MIVLDEQLNDAQIARDIARWYKGAVINILQLRPHTRIFDDAIPTLLRTIKQPIFVTINYTDFWKVAPASNNYCIICFKLSANEMYLISELLRRVFSLEEFRTKRSRMGAVVSVRGKSLQTYRAS
;
A
#
# COMPACT_ATOMS: atom_id res chain seq x y z
N MET A 1 0.74 1.89 10.24
CA MET A 1 1.49 0.73 9.75
C MET A 1 1.32 0.69 8.25
N ILE A 2 2.41 0.48 7.56
CA ILE A 2 2.44 0.15 6.13
C ILE A 2 2.62 -1.37 6.04
N VAL A 3 1.82 -2.00 5.19
CA VAL A 3 1.90 -3.41 4.86
C VAL A 3 2.32 -3.50 3.40
N LEU A 4 3.50 -4.07 3.16
CA LEU A 4 4.05 -4.29 1.84
C LEU A 4 3.57 -5.63 1.29
N ASP A 5 3.19 -5.65 0.04
CA ASP A 5 2.87 -6.86 -0.70
C ASP A 5 4.05 -7.87 -0.75
N GLU A 6 3.77 -9.14 -1.03
CA GLU A 6 4.78 -10.20 -1.17
C GLU A 6 5.77 -9.89 -2.31
N GLN A 7 5.30 -9.26 -3.40
CA GLN A 7 6.15 -8.81 -4.49
C GLN A 7 7.13 -7.72 -4.07
N LEU A 8 6.90 -7.07 -2.93
CA LEU A 8 7.76 -6.05 -2.35
C LEU A 8 8.59 -6.59 -1.17
N ASN A 9 8.83 -7.89 -1.11
CA ASN A 9 9.63 -8.55 -0.08
C ASN A 9 11.15 -8.35 -0.22
N ASP A 10 11.56 -7.13 -0.58
CA ASP A 10 12.95 -6.69 -0.53
C ASP A 10 13.17 -5.89 0.75
N ALA A 11 14.11 -6.34 1.59
CA ALA A 11 14.48 -5.67 2.82
C ALA A 11 14.94 -4.22 2.59
N GLN A 12 15.51 -3.90 1.43
CA GLN A 12 15.91 -2.54 1.09
C GLN A 12 14.71 -1.60 0.98
N ILE A 13 13.62 -2.03 0.34
CA ILE A 13 12.39 -1.22 0.21
C ILE A 13 11.82 -0.91 1.59
N ALA A 14 11.68 -1.91 2.46
CA ALA A 14 11.18 -1.72 3.82
C ALA A 14 12.09 -0.78 4.63
N ARG A 15 13.42 -0.94 4.54
CA ARG A 15 14.40 -0.06 5.19
C ARG A 15 14.28 1.39 4.70
N ASP A 16 14.15 1.59 3.39
CA ASP A 16 14.06 2.94 2.82
C ASP A 16 12.78 3.66 3.22
N ILE A 17 11.67 2.95 3.38
CA ILE A 17 10.43 3.53 3.92
C ILE A 17 10.58 3.84 5.41
N ALA A 18 11.17 2.91 6.18
CA ALA A 18 11.35 3.06 7.62
C ALA A 18 12.25 4.26 8.01
N ARG A 19 13.14 4.71 7.11
CA ARG A 19 13.96 5.91 7.31
C ARG A 19 13.15 7.19 7.51
N TRP A 20 11.94 7.27 6.96
CA TRP A 20 11.11 8.49 7.04
C TRP A 20 9.70 8.25 7.59
N TYR A 21 9.19 7.02 7.56
CA TYR A 21 7.89 6.68 8.11
C TYR A 21 8.01 6.26 9.58
N LYS A 22 7.40 7.01 10.49
CA LYS A 22 7.47 6.77 11.94
C LYS A 22 6.69 5.53 12.44
N GLY A 23 5.89 4.89 11.59
CA GLY A 23 5.12 3.70 11.97
C GLY A 23 5.78 2.40 11.53
N ALA A 24 5.24 1.26 11.95
CA ALA A 24 5.71 -0.04 11.48
C ALA A 24 5.56 -0.19 9.95
N VAL A 25 6.57 -0.78 9.31
CA VAL A 25 6.58 -1.21 7.91
C VAL A 25 6.84 -2.72 7.93
N ILE A 26 5.87 -3.51 7.50
CA ILE A 26 5.96 -4.98 7.54
C ILE A 26 5.61 -5.56 6.18
N ASN A 27 6.10 -6.75 5.89
CA ASN A 27 5.62 -7.51 4.73
C ASN A 27 4.34 -8.27 5.08
N ILE A 28 3.42 -8.42 4.12
CA ILE A 28 2.16 -9.15 4.27
C ILE A 28 2.38 -10.60 4.76
N LEU A 29 3.48 -11.23 4.38
CA LEU A 29 3.86 -12.58 4.82
C LEU A 29 4.09 -12.67 6.33
N GLN A 30 4.42 -11.56 7.01
CA GLN A 30 4.57 -11.52 8.47
C GLN A 30 3.21 -11.53 9.20
N LEU A 31 2.12 -11.16 8.52
CA LEU A 31 0.77 -11.17 9.10
C LEU A 31 0.12 -12.56 9.07
N ARG A 32 0.56 -13.43 8.17
CA ARG A 32 0.16 -14.84 8.07
C ARG A 32 1.38 -15.70 7.76
N PRO A 33 2.27 -15.95 8.74
CA PRO A 33 3.37 -16.87 8.52
C PRO A 33 2.81 -18.24 8.13
N HIS A 34 3.42 -18.88 7.14
CA HIS A 34 3.07 -20.23 6.66
C HIS A 34 1.74 -20.40 5.92
N THR A 35 1.10 -19.31 5.48
CA THR A 35 -0.12 -19.40 4.65
C THR A 35 0.03 -18.56 3.40
N ARG A 36 -0.34 -19.12 2.23
CA ARG A 36 -0.48 -18.31 1.01
C ARG A 36 -1.69 -17.42 1.17
N ILE A 37 -1.50 -16.10 1.08
CA ILE A 37 -2.60 -15.14 1.06
C ILE A 37 -2.94 -14.92 -0.41
N PHE A 38 -4.14 -15.26 -0.82
CA PHE A 38 -4.65 -14.90 -2.14
C PHE A 38 -5.04 -13.42 -2.15
N ASP A 39 -4.92 -12.76 -3.30
CA ASP A 39 -5.16 -11.32 -3.45
C ASP A 39 -6.58 -10.91 -3.03
N ASP A 40 -7.57 -11.76 -3.28
CA ASP A 40 -8.97 -11.57 -2.88
C ASP A 40 -9.18 -11.57 -1.35
N ALA A 41 -8.30 -12.25 -0.61
CA ALA A 41 -8.32 -12.29 0.85
C ALA A 41 -7.63 -11.09 1.50
N ILE A 42 -6.80 -10.34 0.76
CA ILE A 42 -6.05 -9.20 1.30
C ILE A 42 -6.98 -8.12 1.88
N PRO A 43 -8.04 -7.64 1.20
CA PRO A 43 -8.97 -6.67 1.77
C PRO A 43 -9.57 -7.13 3.12
N THR A 44 -9.93 -8.40 3.24
CA THR A 44 -10.46 -8.98 4.47
C THR A 44 -9.42 -8.99 5.58
N LEU A 45 -8.18 -9.37 5.28
CA LEU A 45 -7.06 -9.31 6.22
C LEU A 45 -6.80 -7.87 6.70
N LEU A 46 -6.79 -6.89 5.78
CA LEU A 46 -6.55 -5.48 6.11
C LEU A 46 -7.60 -4.93 7.08
N ARG A 47 -8.86 -5.39 7.02
CA ARG A 47 -9.91 -4.96 7.98
C ARG A 47 -9.64 -5.39 9.42
N THR A 48 -8.85 -6.44 9.63
CA THR A 48 -8.49 -6.92 10.97
C THR A 48 -7.40 -6.06 11.63
N ILE A 49 -6.80 -5.15 10.86
CA ILE A 49 -5.68 -4.31 11.27
C ILE A 49 -6.17 -2.88 11.48
N LYS A 50 -5.64 -2.18 12.48
CA LYS A 50 -6.03 -0.80 12.76
C LYS A 50 -5.46 0.18 11.72
N GLN A 51 -6.28 0.51 10.72
CA GLN A 51 -6.00 1.52 9.69
C GLN A 51 -4.67 1.25 8.94
N PRO A 52 -4.47 0.07 8.33
CA PRO A 52 -3.28 -0.21 7.55
C PRO A 52 -3.27 0.60 6.25
N ILE A 53 -2.07 0.78 5.71
CA ILE A 53 -1.85 1.25 4.35
C ILE A 53 -1.16 0.10 3.62
N PHE A 54 -1.88 -0.55 2.71
CA PHE A 54 -1.34 -1.61 1.89
C PHE A 54 -0.68 -1.03 0.64
N VAL A 55 0.52 -1.48 0.33
CA VAL A 55 1.31 -1.01 -0.81
C VAL A 55 1.66 -2.19 -1.69
N THR A 56 1.33 -2.10 -2.97
CA THR A 56 1.51 -3.18 -3.96
C THR A 56 1.94 -2.61 -5.31
N ILE A 57 2.61 -3.45 -6.11
CA ILE A 57 2.84 -3.23 -7.55
C ILE A 57 1.92 -4.10 -8.43
N ASN A 58 1.11 -4.97 -7.83
CA ASN A 58 0.08 -5.75 -8.51
C ASN A 58 -1.11 -4.84 -8.89
N TYR A 59 -0.87 -3.97 -9.88
CA TYR A 59 -1.84 -2.98 -10.31
C TYR A 59 -3.12 -3.63 -10.85
N THR A 60 -3.00 -4.71 -11.63
CA THR A 60 -4.13 -5.33 -12.33
C THR A 60 -5.12 -5.96 -11.36
N ASP A 61 -4.63 -6.60 -10.29
CA ASP A 61 -5.51 -7.35 -9.37
C ASP A 61 -6.10 -6.48 -8.25
N PHE A 62 -5.60 -5.24 -8.08
CA PHE A 62 -6.08 -4.33 -7.04
C PHE A 62 -6.76 -3.05 -7.57
N TRP A 63 -6.27 -2.44 -8.65
CA TRP A 63 -6.82 -1.19 -9.14
C TRP A 63 -8.18 -1.41 -9.82
N LYS A 64 -9.23 -0.77 -9.29
CA LYS A 64 -10.65 -0.96 -9.67
C LYS A 64 -11.19 -2.38 -9.44
N VAL A 65 -10.45 -3.24 -8.74
CA VAL A 65 -10.89 -4.59 -8.35
C VAL A 65 -11.09 -4.66 -6.84
N ALA A 66 -10.13 -4.16 -6.05
CA ALA A 66 -10.23 -4.19 -4.61
C ALA A 66 -11.34 -3.26 -4.09
N PRO A 67 -12.17 -3.69 -3.13
CA PRO A 67 -13.17 -2.81 -2.54
C PRO A 67 -12.48 -1.69 -1.74
N ALA A 68 -12.98 -0.47 -1.87
CA ALA A 68 -12.59 0.60 -0.96
C ALA A 68 -13.22 0.41 0.43
N SER A 69 -12.53 0.79 1.50
CA SER A 69 -13.06 0.68 2.86
C SER A 69 -12.45 1.73 3.78
N ASN A 70 -13.27 2.35 4.64
CA ASN A 70 -12.81 3.31 5.66
C ASN A 70 -11.89 2.69 6.71
N ASN A 71 -11.66 1.36 6.67
CA ASN A 71 -10.78 0.66 7.59
C ASN A 71 -9.33 0.59 7.10
N TYR A 72 -9.05 0.82 5.82
CA TYR A 72 -7.70 0.74 5.25
C TYR A 72 -7.49 1.72 4.10
N CYS A 73 -6.26 1.77 3.60
CA CYS A 73 -5.89 2.42 2.34
C CYS A 73 -5.09 1.44 1.48
N ILE A 74 -5.28 1.46 0.17
CA ILE A 74 -4.50 0.68 -0.78
C ILE A 74 -3.79 1.66 -1.74
N ILE A 75 -2.49 1.45 -1.96
CA ILE A 75 -1.70 2.22 -2.93
C ILE A 75 -1.06 1.25 -3.92
N CYS A 76 -1.54 1.30 -5.15
CA CYS A 76 -1.09 0.51 -6.29
C CYS A 76 -0.09 1.32 -7.12
N PHE A 77 1.17 0.91 -7.12
CA PHE A 77 2.20 1.48 -7.97
C PHE A 77 2.25 0.74 -9.31
N LYS A 78 2.05 1.45 -10.42
CA LYS A 78 2.25 0.89 -11.76
C LYS A 78 3.73 1.04 -12.14
N LEU A 79 4.55 0.11 -11.66
CA LEU A 79 6.00 0.07 -11.84
C LEU A 79 6.42 -1.30 -12.41
N SER A 80 7.50 -1.31 -13.17
CA SER A 80 8.23 -2.53 -13.53
C SER A 80 9.16 -2.98 -12.39
N ALA A 81 9.68 -4.20 -12.47
CA ALA A 81 10.63 -4.72 -11.48
C ALA A 81 11.86 -3.81 -11.31
N ASN A 82 12.36 -3.24 -12.40
CA ASN A 82 13.51 -2.33 -12.39
C ASN A 82 13.22 -0.98 -11.73
N GLU A 83 11.96 -0.66 -11.45
CA GLU A 83 11.55 0.62 -10.87
C GLU A 83 11.12 0.49 -9.39
N MET A 84 11.16 -0.72 -8.81
CA MET A 84 10.73 -0.96 -7.43
C MET A 84 11.49 -0.13 -6.40
N TYR A 85 12.74 0.26 -6.69
CA TYR A 85 13.54 1.16 -5.85
C TYR A 85 12.88 2.54 -5.64
N LEU A 86 11.98 2.96 -6.55
CA LEU A 86 11.27 4.24 -6.47
C LEU A 86 10.11 4.23 -5.46
N ILE A 87 9.71 3.06 -4.94
CA ILE A 87 8.53 2.93 -4.08
C ILE A 87 8.60 3.84 -2.85
N SER A 88 9.76 3.91 -2.19
CA SER A 88 9.93 4.75 -1.01
C SER A 88 9.71 6.24 -1.31
N GLU A 89 10.29 6.73 -2.41
CA GLU A 89 10.17 8.12 -2.84
C GLU A 89 8.72 8.44 -3.26
N LEU A 90 8.14 7.61 -4.12
CA LEU A 90 6.78 7.82 -4.62
C LEU A 90 5.75 7.75 -3.50
N LEU A 91 5.90 6.82 -2.56
CA LEU A 91 5.03 6.73 -1.39
C LEU A 91 5.12 7.96 -0.49
N ARG A 92 6.34 8.46 -0.25
CA ARG A 92 6.56 9.69 0.51
C ARG A 92 5.87 10.88 -0.18
N ARG A 93 5.94 10.95 -1.50
CA ARG A 93 5.24 11.97 -2.29
C ARG A 93 3.72 11.85 -2.16
N VAL A 94 3.14 10.66 -2.25
CA VAL A 94 1.70 10.48 -1.99
C VAL A 94 1.35 11.01 -0.60
N PHE A 95 2.12 10.67 0.44
CA PHE A 95 1.85 11.12 1.81
C PHE A 95 2.09 12.62 2.04
N SER A 96 2.70 13.32 1.08
CA SER A 96 2.88 14.77 1.12
C SER A 96 1.68 15.55 0.59
N LEU A 97 0.80 14.90 -0.18
CA LEU A 97 -0.43 15.50 -0.71
C LEU A 97 -1.44 15.71 0.43
N GLU A 98 -2.15 16.85 0.44
CA GLU A 98 -3.10 17.20 1.52
C GLU A 98 -4.12 16.09 1.80
N GLU A 99 -4.73 15.55 0.76
CA GLU A 99 -5.75 14.50 0.87
C GLU A 99 -5.22 13.17 1.45
N PHE A 100 -3.90 12.96 1.47
CA PHE A 100 -3.24 11.76 2.00
C PHE A 100 -2.26 12.08 3.14
N ARG A 101 -2.25 13.30 3.66
CA ARG A 101 -1.25 13.77 4.63
C ARG A 101 -1.35 13.02 5.95
N THR A 102 -2.57 12.80 6.43
CA THR A 102 -2.83 12.17 7.72
C THR A 102 -3.23 10.72 7.56
N LYS A 103 -3.05 9.92 8.61
CA LYS A 103 -3.49 8.51 8.58
C LYS A 103 -5.00 8.43 8.35
N ARG A 104 -5.77 9.30 8.99
CA ARG A 104 -7.22 9.39 8.84
C ARG A 104 -7.63 9.76 7.41
N SER A 105 -7.01 10.76 6.80
CA SER A 105 -7.37 11.22 5.45
C SER A 105 -7.04 10.19 4.35
N ARG A 106 -6.08 9.29 4.60
CA ARG A 106 -5.76 8.17 3.72
C ARG A 106 -6.81 7.07 3.71
N MET A 107 -7.52 6.86 4.83
CA MET A 107 -8.45 5.75 4.93
C MET A 107 -9.61 5.90 3.94
N GLY A 108 -10.14 4.78 3.48
CA GLY A 108 -11.18 4.78 2.45
C GLY A 108 -10.63 4.89 1.04
N ALA A 109 -9.36 5.28 0.84
CA ALA A 109 -8.80 5.49 -0.50
C ALA A 109 -8.14 4.23 -1.06
N VAL A 110 -8.43 3.96 -2.33
CA VAL A 110 -7.60 3.15 -3.21
C VAL A 110 -6.99 4.07 -4.25
N VAL A 111 -5.67 4.07 -4.31
CA VAL A 111 -4.87 5.02 -5.07
C VAL A 111 -4.06 4.26 -6.09
N SER A 112 -4.09 4.67 -7.35
CA SER A 112 -3.09 4.24 -8.33
C SER A 112 -2.08 5.35 -8.58
N VAL A 113 -0.81 4.97 -8.72
CA VAL A 113 0.30 5.88 -8.98
C VAL A 113 1.04 5.41 -10.21
N ARG A 114 1.22 6.31 -11.18
CA ARG A 114 2.04 6.09 -12.38
C ARG A 114 2.91 7.32 -12.63
N GLY A 115 4.19 7.23 -12.28
CA GLY A 115 5.12 8.36 -12.33
C GLY A 115 4.59 9.56 -11.55
N LYS A 116 4.24 10.65 -12.25
CA LYS A 116 3.66 11.85 -11.65
C LYS A 116 2.14 11.84 -11.49
N SER A 117 1.44 10.94 -12.15
CA SER A 117 -0.02 10.90 -12.13
C SER A 117 -0.55 10.01 -11.01
N LEU A 118 -1.67 10.43 -10.44
CA LEU A 118 -2.40 9.70 -9.42
C LEU A 118 -3.88 9.67 -9.78
N GLN A 119 -4.52 8.52 -9.62
CA GLN A 119 -5.97 8.38 -9.68
C GLN A 119 -6.47 7.72 -8.40
N THR A 120 -7.64 8.10 -7.94
CA THR A 120 -8.20 7.62 -6.67
C THR A 120 -9.67 7.29 -6.83
N TYR A 121 -10.11 6.22 -6.17
CA TYR A 121 -11.51 6.05 -5.78
C TYR A 121 -11.58 5.82 -4.27
N ARG A 122 -12.71 6.17 -3.67
CA ARG A 122 -12.90 6.12 -2.21
C ARG A 122 -14.13 5.33 -1.84
N ALA A 123 -14.15 4.81 -0.61
CA ALA A 123 -15.35 4.26 0.00
C ALA A 123 -16.42 5.35 0.09
N SER A 124 -17.66 4.96 -0.19
CA SER A 124 -18.84 5.82 0.01
C SER A 124 -19.11 6.07 1.49
#